data_AF-A0A177XU14-F1
#
_entry.id   AF-A0A177XU14-F1
#
_cell.length_a   1.000
_cell.length_b   1.000
_cell.length_c   1.000
_cell.angle_alpha   90.00
_cell.angle_beta   90.00
_cell.angle_gamma   90.00
#
_symmetry.space_group_name_H-M   'P 1'
#
loop_
_entity.id
_entity.type
_entity.pdbx_description
1 polymer ?
#
loop_
_entity_poly.entity_id
_entity_poly.type
_entity_poly.pdbx_seq_one_letter_code
_entity_poly.pdbx_strand_id
1 'polypeptide(L)'
;MSNDIQPTRNNAHVFTLDTSTERNNVSKKTFYGRSVTLLGSSERKQHKAQAKISLNKQLNQLSNLALSSTVLSDDKQFAINSLYKRKVEVL
;
A
#
# COMPACT_ATOMS: atom_id res chain seq x y z
N MET A 1 -30.14 14.71 19.16
CA MET A 1 -30.67 13.89 18.06
C MET A 1 -29.72 12.70 17.89
N SER A 2 -30.19 11.49 18.21
CA SER A 2 -29.39 10.26 18.14
C SER A 2 -29.54 9.64 16.75
N ASN A 3 -28.44 9.44 16.03
CA ASN A 3 -28.42 8.74 14.74
C ASN A 3 -27.99 7.29 14.97
N ASP A 4 -28.89 6.47 15.49
CA ASP A 4 -28.70 5.02 15.50
C ASP A 4 -29.02 4.47 14.10
N ILE A 5 -27.96 4.19 13.33
CA ILE A 5 -28.08 3.48 12.06
C ILE A 5 -28.16 1.98 12.39
N GLN A 6 -29.38 1.43 12.45
CA GLN A 6 -29.55 -0.01 12.55
C GLN A 6 -29.17 -0.68 11.22
N PRO A 7 -28.40 -1.79 11.23
CA PRO A 7 -28.13 -2.53 10.01
C PRO A 7 -29.42 -3.20 9.55
N THR A 8 -29.99 -2.70 8.45
CA THR A 8 -31.07 -3.37 7.73
C THR A 8 -30.64 -4.79 7.37
N ARG A 9 -31.34 -5.77 7.92
CA ARG A 9 -31.24 -7.20 7.58
C ARG A 9 -31.76 -7.41 6.16
N ASN A 10 -30.97 -6.98 5.16
CA ASN A 10 -31.20 -7.36 3.78
C ASN A 10 -30.55 -8.73 3.57
N ASN A 11 -31.39 -9.73 3.36
CA ASN A 11 -31.05 -11.09 2.93
C ASN A 11 -30.52 -11.08 1.48
N ALA A 12 -29.50 -10.28 1.19
CA ALA A 12 -28.82 -10.29 -0.10
C ALA A 12 -27.69 -11.32 -0.02
N HIS A 13 -28.00 -12.53 -0.49
CA HIS A 13 -27.09 -13.61 -0.89
C HIS A 13 -25.69 -13.54 -0.26
N VAL A 14 -25.54 -14.24 0.86
CA VAL A 14 -24.22 -14.76 1.25
C VAL A 14 -23.74 -15.59 0.06
N PHE A 15 -22.78 -15.08 -0.70
CA PHE A 15 -22.03 -15.89 -1.64
C PHE A 15 -21.26 -16.91 -0.80
N THR A 16 -21.90 -18.05 -0.56
CA THR A 16 -21.22 -19.26 -0.11
C THR A 16 -20.17 -19.56 -1.16
N LEU A 17 -18.91 -19.33 -0.79
CA LEU A 17 -17.76 -19.73 -1.59
C LEU A 17 -17.75 -21.27 -1.54
N ASP A 18 -18.46 -21.88 -2.49
CA ASP A 18 -18.37 -23.31 -2.72
C ASP A 18 -16.90 -23.61 -3.02
N THR A 19 -16.24 -24.24 -2.05
CA THR A 19 -14.90 -24.82 -2.22
C THR A 19 -15.05 -26.11 -3.02
N SER A 20 -15.63 -26.01 -4.21
CA SER A 20 -15.59 -27.09 -5.18
C SER A 20 -14.34 -26.90 -6.03
N THR A 21 -13.57 -27.97 -6.06
CA THR A 21 -12.30 -28.17 -6.74
C THR A 21 -12.47 -27.96 -8.25
N GLU A 22 -12.56 -26.73 -8.74
CA GLU A 22 -12.57 -26.42 -10.17
C GLU A 22 -11.22 -25.90 -10.66
N ARG A 23 -10.66 -26.77 -11.50
CA ARG A 23 -9.47 -26.64 -12.33
C ARG A 23 -9.36 -25.26 -13.00
N ASN A 24 -8.19 -24.63 -12.84
CA ASN A 24 -7.43 -23.92 -13.88
C ASN A 24 -8.17 -23.05 -14.90
N ASN A 25 -9.21 -22.31 -14.48
CA ASN A 25 -9.70 -21.17 -15.23
C ASN A 25 -9.82 -20.00 -14.26
N VAL A 26 -8.77 -19.16 -14.19
CA VAL A 26 -8.82 -17.91 -13.44
C VAL A 26 -9.94 -17.07 -14.07
N SER A 27 -11.10 -17.05 -13.42
CA SER A 27 -12.29 -16.34 -13.88
C SER A 27 -11.95 -14.86 -14.06
N LYS A 28 -11.74 -14.46 -15.32
CA LYS A 28 -11.67 -13.05 -15.72
C LYS A 28 -13.08 -12.49 -15.60
N LYS A 29 -13.28 -11.53 -14.70
CA LYS A 29 -14.52 -10.77 -14.54
C LYS A 29 -14.32 -9.34 -15.03
N THR A 30 -15.38 -8.59 -15.25
CA THR A 30 -15.30 -7.18 -15.65
C THR A 30 -15.72 -6.29 -14.49
N PHE A 31 -14.92 -5.26 -14.19
CA PHE A 31 -15.20 -4.22 -13.18
C PHE A 31 -14.96 -2.84 -13.80
N TYR A 32 -16.01 -2.00 -13.86
CA TYR A 32 -15.98 -0.70 -14.55
C TYR A 32 -15.37 -0.75 -15.96
N GLY A 33 -15.79 -1.73 -16.76
CA GLY A 33 -15.28 -1.91 -18.13
C GLY A 33 -13.86 -2.45 -18.23
N ARG A 34 -13.22 -2.83 -17.11
CA ARG A 34 -11.88 -3.41 -17.08
C ARG A 34 -11.92 -4.89 -16.70
N SER A 35 -11.16 -5.72 -17.41
CA SER A 35 -10.98 -7.12 -17.03
C SER A 35 -10.17 -7.21 -15.74
N VAL A 36 -10.68 -7.93 -14.75
CA VAL A 36 -10.06 -8.21 -13.47
C VAL A 36 -9.97 -9.72 -13.24
N THR A 37 -8.89 -10.16 -12.61
CA THR A 37 -8.66 -11.55 -12.22
C THR A 37 -8.45 -11.64 -10.73
N LEU A 38 -8.92 -12.74 -10.13
CA LEU A 38 -8.60 -13.04 -8.74
C LEU A 38 -7.16 -13.55 -8.66
N LEU A 39 -6.31 -12.84 -7.92
CA LEU A 39 -4.93 -13.27 -7.66
C LEU A 39 -4.94 -14.37 -6.60
N GLY A 40 -4.09 -15.39 -6.78
CA GLY A 40 -3.86 -16.42 -5.78
C GLY A 40 -3.25 -15.84 -4.49
N SER A 41 -3.39 -16.55 -3.36
CA SER A 41 -2.87 -16.08 -2.06
C SER A 41 -1.35 -15.88 -2.06
N SER A 42 -0.60 -16.75 -2.76
CA SER A 42 0.86 -16.66 -2.93
C SER A 42 1.25 -15.46 -3.78
N GLU A 43 0.63 -15.31 -4.95
CA GLU A 43 0.84 -14.19 -5.87
C GLU A 43 0.55 -12.86 -5.18
N ARG A 44 -0.59 -12.75 -4.47
CA ARG A 44 -0.93 -11.56 -3.67
C ARG A 44 0.16 -11.20 -2.65
N LYS A 45 0.72 -12.19 -1.95
CA LYS A 45 1.81 -11.96 -0.98
C LYS A 45 3.07 -11.45 -1.68
N GLN A 46 3.44 -12.04 -2.82
CA GLN A 46 4.59 -11.62 -3.62
C GLN A 46 4.42 -10.17 -4.13
N HIS A 47 3.27 -9.85 -4.73
CA HIS A 47 2.96 -8.50 -5.20
C HIS A 47 3.02 -7.48 -4.06
N LYS A 48 2.48 -7.83 -2.87
CA LYS A 48 2.56 -6.97 -1.69
C LYS A 48 4.00 -6.74 -1.22
N ALA A 49 4.82 -7.79 -1.18
CA ALA A 49 6.23 -7.68 -0.80
C ALA A 49 7.00 -6.79 -1.79
N GLN A 50 6.78 -6.98 -3.09
CA GLN A 50 7.41 -6.18 -4.14
C GLN A 50 7.00 -4.71 -4.07
N ALA A 51 5.71 -4.44 -3.86
CA ALA A 51 5.21 -3.08 -3.69
C ALA A 51 5.83 -2.39 -2.47
N LYS A 52 6.00 -3.11 -1.36
CA LYS A 52 6.67 -2.58 -0.15
C LYS A 52 8.13 -2.21 -0.43
N ILE A 53 8.86 -3.07 -1.15
CA ILE A 53 10.26 -2.81 -1.52
C ILE A 53 10.35 -1.58 -2.42
N SER A 54 9.49 -1.49 -3.44
CA SER A 54 9.45 -0.35 -4.37
C SER A 54 9.15 0.97 -3.66
N LEU A 55 8.13 0.97 -2.78
CA LEU A 55 7.78 2.14 -1.99
C LEU A 55 8.94 2.58 -1.09
N ASN A 56 9.58 1.63 -0.39
CA ASN A 56 10.73 1.95 0.45
C ASN A 56 11.88 2.56 -0.36
N LYS A 57 12.14 2.04 -1.56
CA LYS A 57 13.14 2.62 -2.47
C LYS A 57 12.79 4.06 -2.85
N GLN A 58 11.54 4.34 -3.21
CA GLN A 58 11.08 5.68 -3.56
C GLN A 58 11.18 6.65 -2.37
N LEU A 59 10.77 6.22 -1.18
CA LEU A 59 10.88 7.03 0.03
C LEU A 59 12.33 7.35 0.39
N ASN A 60 13.23 6.38 0.25
CA ASN A 60 14.66 6.62 0.45
C ASN A 60 15.24 7.59 -0.59
N GLN A 61 14.85 7.47 -1.87
CA GLN A 61 15.26 8.41 -2.91
C GLN A 61 14.78 9.84 -2.61
N LEU A 62 13.52 10.00 -2.22
CA LEU A 62 12.96 11.31 -1.84
C LEU A 62 13.63 11.89 -0.60
N SER A 63 13.90 11.07 0.42
CA SER A 63 14.62 11.51 1.61
C SER A 63 16.04 11.99 1.28
N ASN A 64 16.75 11.27 0.41
CA ASN A 64 18.09 11.67 0.00
C ASN A 64 18.07 12.95 -0.83
N LEU A 65 17.10 13.10 -1.73
CA LEU A 65 16.92 14.31 -2.53
C LEU A 65 16.63 15.53 -1.66
N ALA A 66 15.73 15.40 -0.68
CA ALA A 66 15.39 16.47 0.26
C ALA A 66 16.62 16.91 1.09
N LEU A 67 17.49 15.97 1.46
CA LEU A 67 18.75 16.28 2.15
C LEU A 67 19.73 16.99 1.23
N SER A 68 19.92 16.52 0.00
CA SER A 68 20.79 17.19 -0.98
C SER A 68 20.31 18.61 -1.28
N SER A 69 18.99 18.83 -1.41
CA SER A 69 18.45 20.17 -1.59
C SER A 69 18.62 21.04 -0.35
N THR A 70 18.60 20.45 0.84
CA THR A 70 18.85 21.18 2.11
C THR A 70 20.33 21.56 2.28
N VAL A 71 21.27 20.69 1.91
CA VAL A 71 22.72 21.00 1.93
C VAL A 71 23.09 22.08 0.92
N LEU A 72 22.38 22.12 -0.22
CA LEU A 72 22.54 23.14 -1.25
C LEU A 72 21.73 24.42 -0.96
N SER A 73 20.91 24.44 0.09
CA SER A 73 20.19 25.65 0.52
C SER A 73 21.14 26.57 1.28
N ASP A 74 20.95 27.88 1.16
CA ASP A 74 21.78 28.89 1.83
C ASP A 74 21.67 28.82 3.37
N ASP A 75 20.68 28.08 3.91
CA ASP A 75 20.47 27.86 5.33
C ASP A 75 21.24 26.63 5.86
N LYS A 76 22.57 26.76 5.84
CA LYS A 76 23.52 25.71 6.26
C LYS A 76 23.27 25.21 7.68
N GLN A 77 22.70 26.04 8.56
CA GLN A 77 22.46 25.69 9.97
C GLN A 77 21.31 24.67 10.11
N PHE A 78 20.26 24.80 9.30
CA PHE A 78 19.17 23.84 9.24
C PHE A 78 19.62 22.47 8.70
N ALA A 79 20.51 22.46 7.70
CA ALA A 79 21.10 21.25 7.13
C ALA A 79 21.91 20.45 8.17
N ILE A 80 22.79 21.13 8.92
CA ILE A 80 23.61 20.52 9.98
C ILE A 80 22.73 19.92 11.06
N ASN A 81 21.72 20.66 11.55
CA ASN A 81 20.82 20.19 12.60
C ASN A 81 19.99 18.97 12.17
N SER A 82 19.53 18.94 10.92
CA SER A 82 18.78 17.81 10.36
C SER A 82 19.63 16.54 10.24
N LEU A 83 20.90 16.66 9.83
CA LEU A 83 21.84 15.53 9.75
C LEU A 83 22.19 14.98 11.15
N TYR A 84 22.38 15.84 12.15
CA TYR A 84 22.66 15.43 13.52
C TYR A 84 21.49 14.65 14.14
N LYS A 85 20.25 15.09 13.96
CA LYS A 85 19.06 14.36 14.46
C LYS A 85 19.00 12.93 13.93
N ARG A 86 19.27 12.75 12.63
CA ARG A 86 19.28 11.41 12.02
C ARG A 86 20.41 10.51 12.51
N LYS A 87 21.59 11.06 12.85
CA LYS A 87 22.68 10.28 13.45
C LYS A 87 22.32 9.75 14.84
N VAL A 88 21.48 10.46 15.58
CA VAL A 88 21.00 10.05 16.91
C VAL A 88 19.90 8.99 16.82
N GLU A 89 19.05 9.02 15.80
CA GLU A 89 17.97 8.02 15.59
C GLU A 89 18.44 6.67 15.02
N VAL A 90 19.71 6.55 14.60
CA VAL A 90 20.28 5.33 14.00
C VAL A 90 21.12 4.49 15.00
N LEU A 91 21.16 4.88 16.28
CA LEU A 91 21.70 4.09 17.40
C LEU A 91 20.56 3.37 18.14
#